data_AF-A0A1H3YAB2-F1
#
_entry.id   AF-A0A1H3YAB2-F1
#
_cell.length_a   1.000
_cell.length_b   1.000
_cell.length_c   1.000
_cell.angle_alpha   90.00
_cell.angle_beta   90.00
_cell.angle_gamma   90.00
#
_symmetry.space_group_name_H-M   'P 1'
#
loop_
_entity.id
_entity.type
_entity.pdbx_description
1 polymer ?
#
loop_
_entity_poly.entity_id
_entity_poly.type
_entity_poly.pdbx_seq_one_letter_code
_entity_poly.pdbx_strand_id
1 'polypeptide(L)'
;MIALVRHSIGGNSALLRTFITTRLITRLATHARGDEAERRVRASAVGSQMVGLMIARHVVRIEPLASLEVEDVVRLYGPTIQRYLTGEIEGLG
;
A
#
# COMPACT_ATOMS: atom_id res chain seq x y z
N MET A 1 12.47 15.98 -5.08
CA MET A 1 11.40 14.95 -5.06
C MET A 1 10.45 15.07 -3.86
N ILE A 2 10.92 15.45 -2.67
CA ILE A 2 10.08 15.57 -1.44
C ILE A 2 9.05 16.74 -1.53
N ALA A 3 9.30 17.76 -2.36
CA ALA A 3 8.38 18.89 -2.54
C ALA A 3 7.09 18.54 -3.32
N LEU A 4 7.10 17.49 -4.16
CA LEU A 4 5.94 17.11 -4.97
C LEU A 4 4.86 16.40 -4.13
N VAL A 5 5.28 15.68 -3.09
CA VAL A 5 4.37 14.94 -2.19
C VAL A 5 3.55 15.89 -1.33
N ARG A 6 4.11 17.05 -0.94
CA ARG A 6 3.41 18.03 -0.09
C ARG A 6 2.31 18.80 -0.85
N HIS A 7 2.47 19.04 -2.15
CA HIS A 7 1.48 19.78 -2.93
C HIS A 7 0.22 18.94 -3.27
N SER A 8 0.32 17.61 -3.28
CA SER A 8 -0.83 16.72 -3.53
C SER A 8 -1.73 16.46 -2.32
N ILE A 9 -1.39 16.99 -1.14
CA ILE A 9 -2.18 16.78 0.10
C ILE A 9 -3.33 17.82 0.21
N GLY A 10 -3.33 18.85 -0.64
CA GLY A 10 -4.36 19.90 -0.66
C GLY A 10 -5.28 19.92 -1.89
N GLY A 11 -5.11 19.04 -2.88
CA GLY A 11 -5.91 19.09 -4.09
C GLY A 11 -5.81 17.84 -4.96
N ASN A 12 -6.95 17.20 -5.20
CA ASN A 12 -7.18 16.04 -6.07
C ASN A 12 -6.70 14.67 -5.57
N SER A 13 -7.61 13.97 -4.88
CA SER A 13 -7.61 12.52 -4.61
C SER A 13 -7.34 11.64 -5.84
N ALA A 14 -7.55 12.15 -7.06
CA ALA A 14 -7.23 11.47 -8.31
C ALA A 14 -5.71 11.25 -8.53
N LEU A 15 -4.85 12.16 -8.07
CA LEU A 15 -3.39 12.02 -8.20
C LEU A 15 -2.83 10.97 -7.23
N LEU A 16 -3.39 10.95 -6.02
CA LEU A 16 -3.10 9.96 -4.98
C LEU A 16 -3.53 8.56 -5.45
N ARG A 17 -4.72 8.45 -6.07
CA ARG A 17 -5.22 7.22 -6.70
C ARG A 17 -4.30 6.72 -7.83
N THR A 18 -3.91 7.57 -8.77
CA THR A 18 -3.02 7.19 -9.89
C THR A 18 -1.62 6.77 -9.43
N PHE A 19 -1.07 7.42 -8.40
CA PHE A 19 0.22 7.05 -7.83
C PHE A 19 0.19 5.66 -7.19
N ILE A 20 -0.84 5.37 -6.40
CA ILE A 20 -0.99 4.07 -5.72
C ILE A 20 -1.26 2.95 -6.72
N THR A 21 -2.20 3.13 -7.66
CA THR A 21 -2.62 2.04 -8.54
C THR A 21 -1.58 1.71 -9.62
N THR A 22 -0.87 2.69 -10.16
CA THR A 22 -0.05 2.48 -11.37
C THR A 22 1.45 2.42 -11.09
N ARG A 23 1.97 3.11 -10.06
CA ARG A 23 3.43 3.16 -9.83
C ARG A 23 3.90 2.22 -8.71
N LEU A 24 3.11 2.06 -7.65
CA LEU A 24 3.46 1.20 -6.53
C LEU A 24 3.21 -0.29 -6.85
N ILE A 25 2.03 -0.63 -7.36
CA ILE A 25 1.63 -2.02 -7.63
C ILE A 25 2.57 -2.70 -8.63
N THR A 26 2.92 -2.05 -9.74
CA THR A 26 3.81 -2.63 -10.76
C THR A 26 5.22 -2.87 -10.23
N ARG A 27 5.75 -1.98 -9.37
CA ARG A 27 7.06 -2.20 -8.72
C ARG A 27 7.02 -3.28 -7.64
N LEU A 28 5.90 -3.40 -6.93
CA LEU A 28 5.76 -4.42 -5.90
C LEU A 28 5.60 -5.82 -6.51
N ALA A 29 4.93 -5.92 -7.66
CA ALA A 29 4.81 -7.17 -8.42
C ALA A 29 6.18 -7.76 -8.81
N THR A 30 7.19 -6.94 -9.13
CA THR A 30 8.53 -7.45 -9.49
C THR A 30 9.27 -8.07 -8.30
N HIS A 31 8.85 -7.78 -7.07
CA HIS A 31 9.45 -8.31 -5.84
C HIS A 31 8.62 -9.41 -5.20
N ALA A 32 7.41 -9.67 -5.72
CA ALA A 32 6.53 -10.71 -5.24
C ALA A 32 7.03 -12.08 -5.72
N ARG A 33 6.93 -13.08 -4.84
CA ARG A 33 7.22 -14.48 -5.19
C ARG A 33 6.08 -15.10 -6.00
N GLY A 34 6.38 -16.17 -6.71
CA GLY A 34 5.41 -16.95 -7.47
C GLY A 34 5.44 -16.70 -8.98
N ASP A 35 4.57 -17.38 -9.69
CA ASP A 35 4.35 -17.18 -11.12
C ASP A 35 3.66 -15.84 -11.42
N GLU A 36 3.44 -15.52 -12.71
CA GLU A 36 2.83 -14.23 -13.08
C GLU A 36 1.41 -14.05 -12.50
N ALA A 37 0.61 -15.11 -12.42
CA ALA A 37 -0.74 -15.02 -11.85
C ALA A 37 -0.67 -14.76 -10.34
N GLU A 38 0.18 -15.50 -9.62
CA GLU A 38 0.41 -15.31 -8.20
C GLU A 38 0.95 -13.92 -7.89
N ARG A 39 1.95 -13.43 -8.64
CA ARG A 39 2.51 -12.09 -8.47
C ARG A 39 1.46 -11.00 -8.63
N ARG A 40 0.54 -11.14 -9.59
CA ARG A 40 -0.57 -10.18 -9.79
C ARG A 40 -1.55 -10.19 -8.62
N VAL A 41 -1.89 -11.36 -8.07
CA VAL A 41 -2.74 -11.46 -6.88
C VAL A 41 -2.05 -10.82 -5.67
N ARG A 42 -0.79 -11.15 -5.42
CA ARG A 42 0.02 -10.58 -4.33
C ARG A 42 0.13 -9.07 -4.43
N ALA A 43 0.43 -8.54 -5.62
CA ALA A 43 0.51 -7.10 -5.85
C ALA A 43 -0.85 -6.40 -5.63
N SER A 44 -1.96 -7.06 -6.00
CA SER A 44 -3.31 -6.56 -5.75
C SER A 44 -3.65 -6.51 -4.26
N ALA A 45 -3.26 -7.52 -3.48
CA ALA A 45 -3.46 -7.57 -2.04
C ALA A 45 -2.63 -6.51 -1.29
N VAL A 46 -1.38 -6.28 -1.72
CA VAL A 46 -0.57 -5.18 -1.19
C VAL A 46 -1.21 -3.83 -1.54
N GLY A 47 -1.65 -3.67 -2.79
CA GLY A 47 -2.35 -2.48 -3.27
C GLY A 47 -3.58 -2.15 -2.43
N SER A 48 -4.44 -3.13 -2.17
CA SER A 48 -5.66 -2.93 -1.38
C SER A 48 -5.36 -2.48 0.05
N GLN A 49 -4.36 -3.07 0.71
CA GLN A 49 -3.96 -2.63 2.06
C GLN A 49 -3.42 -1.21 2.10
N MET A 50 -2.61 -0.81 1.12
CA MET A 50 -2.12 0.57 1.05
C MET A 50 -3.24 1.57 0.83
N VAL A 51 -4.20 1.26 -0.05
CA VAL A 51 -5.38 2.11 -0.30
C VAL A 51 -6.23 2.22 0.97
N GLY A 52 -6.52 1.10 1.64
CA GLY A 52 -7.30 1.09 2.87
C GLY A 52 -6.65 1.91 3.98
N LEU A 53 -5.34 1.73 4.20
CA LEU A 53 -4.57 2.51 5.17
C LEU A 53 -4.62 4.01 4.84
N MET A 54 -4.43 4.38 3.58
CA MET A 54 -4.47 5.78 3.17
C MET A 54 -5.84 6.42 3.40
N ILE A 55 -6.93 5.73 3.02
CA ILE A 55 -8.30 6.21 3.26
C ILE A 55 -8.54 6.37 4.77
N ALA A 56 -8.24 5.34 5.56
CA ALA A 56 -8.45 5.35 7.01
C ALA A 56 -7.64 6.43 7.72
N ARG A 57 -6.36 6.58 7.39
CA ARG A 57 -5.42 7.48 8.06
C ARG A 57 -5.54 8.94 7.62
N HIS A 58 -5.77 9.20 6.33
CA HIS A 58 -5.70 10.56 5.78
C HIS A 58 -7.06 11.16 5.38
N VAL A 59 -8.02 10.32 4.95
CA VAL A 59 -9.32 10.81 4.48
C VAL A 59 -10.34 10.79 5.61
N VAL A 60 -10.59 9.59 6.17
CA VAL A 60 -11.53 9.40 7.28
C VAL A 60 -10.92 9.88 8.60
N ARG A 61 -9.59 9.81 8.72
CA ARG A 61 -8.82 10.18 9.92
C ARG A 61 -9.26 9.41 11.18
N ILE A 62 -9.31 8.08 11.08
CA ILE A 62 -9.62 7.18 12.20
C ILE A 62 -8.52 7.28 13.26
N GLU A 63 -8.85 7.58 14.52
CA GLU A 63 -7.88 7.62 15.62
C GLU A 63 -7.77 6.27 16.36
N PRO A 64 -6.57 5.92 16.90
CA PRO A 64 -5.32 6.68 16.90
C PRO A 64 -4.52 6.55 15.59
N LEU A 65 -5.04 5.81 14.60
CA LEU A 65 -4.32 5.52 13.36
C LEU A 65 -3.94 6.78 12.57
N ALA A 66 -4.73 7.85 12.64
CA ALA A 66 -4.47 9.12 11.97
C ALA A 66 -3.29 9.89 12.60
N SER A 67 -3.11 9.77 13.92
CA SER A 67 -2.09 10.48 14.69
C SER A 67 -0.82 9.67 14.96
N LEU A 68 -0.81 8.35 14.73
CA LEU A 68 0.41 7.53 14.89
C LEU A 68 1.60 8.08 14.10
N GLU A 69 2.81 7.96 14.64
CA GLU A 69 4.04 8.25 13.91
C GLU A 69 4.21 7.27 12.73
N VAL A 70 4.95 7.69 11.71
CA VAL A 70 5.14 6.89 10.49
C VAL A 70 5.82 5.56 10.82
N GLU A 71 6.81 5.57 11.71
CA GLU A 71 7.55 4.38 12.16
C GLU A 71 6.62 3.35 12.80
N ASP A 72 5.62 3.81 13.55
CA ASP A 72 4.65 2.92 14.21
C ASP A 72 3.64 2.34 13.21
N VAL A 73 3.25 3.12 12.20
CA VAL A 73 2.47 2.58 11.08
C VAL A 73 3.27 1.53 10.32
N VAL A 74 4.55 1.78 10.04
CA VAL A 74 5.43 0.81 9.38
C VAL A 74 5.57 -0.45 10.23
N ARG A 75 5.72 -0.32 11.55
CA ARG A 75 5.80 -1.45 12.49
C ARG A 75 4.53 -2.29 12.49
N LEU A 76 3.37 -1.64 12.40
CA LEU A 76 2.05 -2.28 12.42
C LEU A 76 1.72 -2.96 11.08
N TYR A 77 1.95 -2.29 9.96
CA TYR A 77 1.53 -2.76 8.63
C TYR A 77 2.63 -3.51 7.87
N GLY A 78 3.90 -3.24 8.15
CA GLY A 78 5.06 -3.85 7.49
C GLY A 78 5.00 -5.37 7.41
N PRO A 79 4.74 -6.09 8.53
CA PRO A 79 4.60 -7.55 8.50
C PRO A 79 3.48 -8.05 7.60
N THR A 80 2.36 -7.32 7.51
CA THR A 80 1.23 -7.68 6.64
C THR A 80 1.61 -7.53 5.16
N ILE A 81 2.29 -6.44 4.81
CA ILE A 81 2.78 -6.21 3.44
C ILE A 81 3.83 -7.26 3.07
N GLN A 82 4.77 -7.55 3.98
CA GLN A 82 5.79 -8.59 3.80
C GLN A 82 5.16 -9.97 3.58
N ARG A 83 4.11 -10.31 4.35
CA ARG A 83 3.37 -11.57 4.18
C ARG A 83 2.81 -11.73 2.77
N TYR A 84 2.21 -10.68 2.20
CA TYR A 84 1.72 -10.77 0.81
C TYR A 84 2.84 -10.90 -0.21
N LEU A 85 3.98 -10.22 -0.02
CA LEU A 85 5.08 -10.26 -0.97
C LEU A 85 5.85 -11.59 -0.94
N THR A 86 6.09 -12.15 0.25
CA THR A 86 7.04 -13.27 0.41
C THR A 86 6.51 -14.47 1.20
N GLY A 87 5.39 -14.32 1.91
CA GLY A 87 4.78 -15.40 2.68
C GLY A 87 4.07 -16.42 1.79
N GLU A 88 3.87 -17.62 2.32
CA GLU A 88 2.97 -18.60 1.70
C GLU A 88 1.54 -18.08 1.79
N ILE A 89 0.81 -18.13 0.67
CA ILE A 89 -0.60 -17.78 0.63
C ILE A 89 -1.36 -19.09 0.43
N GLU A 90 -1.95 -19.60 1.52
CA GLU A 90 -2.82 -20.76 1.46
C GLU A 90 -4.00 -20.48 0.51
N GLY A 91 -4.25 -21.38 -0.44
CA GLY A 91 -5.34 -21.28 -1.41
C GLY A 91 -5.00 -20.61 -2.74
N LEU A 92 -3.75 -20.19 -2.97
CA LEU A 92 -3.22 -19.86 -4.31
C LEU A 92 -2.39 -21.03 -4.86
N GLY A 93 -2.97 -22.23 -4.82
CA GLY A 93 -2.41 -23.44 -5.42
C GLY A 93 -2.83 -23.62 -6.87
#